data_AF-A0A3S0XBU7-F1
#
_entry.id   AF-A0A3S0XBU7-F1
#
_cell.length_a   1.000
_cell.length_b   1.000
_cell.length_c   1.000
_cell.angle_alpha   90.00
_cell.angle_beta   90.00
_cell.angle_gamma   90.00
#
_symmetry.space_group_name_H-M   'P 1'
#
loop_
_entity.id
_entity.type
_entity.pdbx_description
1 polymer ?
#
loop_
_entity_poly.entity_id
_entity_poly.type
_entity_poly.pdbx_seq_one_letter_code
_entity_poly.pdbx_strand_id
1 'polypeptide(L)'
;MNAILPKPQLAVLRRQTDPRLEWLCAHIARNRFLPVPPQERQFIGDGDFRAIGAEFLRHFVRLGALRPDHRVLEIGCGIGRMALPLTQYLDSAYDGIDIVPDGIRWCAETITPAYPSFRFHHLDVANGLYNPDGRLDGGTTALPFAAGGYDFAILTSVVTHLRIAETARYAAEIARVLKPGGRCFLSLFLVDGRAREGMAKGVARPAFPDAPGPELLADPANPNAAVAYDEAFLLDLFAAQGLRPARPILHGHWSGRAEAENFQDLLVLQKGDAR
;
A
#
# COMPACT_ATOMS: atom_id res chain seq x y z
N MET A 1 18.10 -1.85 -22.76
CA MET A 1 17.61 -1.82 -24.14
C MET A 1 16.11 -1.65 -24.12
N ASN A 2 15.61 -0.60 -24.76
CA ASN A 2 14.20 -0.20 -24.79
C ASN A 2 13.29 -1.35 -25.24
N ALA A 3 12.48 -1.87 -24.33
CA ALA A 3 11.32 -2.70 -24.66
C ALA A 3 10.07 -1.82 -24.55
N ILE A 4 9.73 -1.20 -25.67
CA ILE A 4 8.46 -0.51 -25.89
C ILE A 4 7.35 -1.57 -25.80
N LEU A 5 6.48 -1.45 -24.81
CA LEU A 5 5.26 -2.25 -24.70
C LEU A 5 4.45 -2.18 -26.01
N PRO A 6 3.84 -3.29 -26.48
CA PRO A 6 3.01 -3.27 -27.69
C PRO A 6 1.80 -2.34 -27.53
N LYS A 7 1.64 -1.45 -28.52
CA LYS A 7 0.73 -0.29 -28.55
C LYS A 7 -0.80 -0.51 -28.37
N PRO A 8 -1.44 -1.67 -28.60
CA PRO A 8 -2.91 -1.74 -28.59
C PRO A 8 -3.55 -1.74 -27.19
N GLN A 9 -2.94 -2.40 -26.20
CA GLN A 9 -3.55 -2.56 -24.87
C GLN A 9 -3.41 -1.30 -24.00
N LEU A 10 -2.30 -0.56 -24.12
CA LEU A 10 -2.18 0.78 -23.51
C LEU A 10 -3.15 1.81 -24.12
N ALA A 11 -3.58 1.64 -25.37
CA ALA A 11 -4.44 2.60 -26.05
C ALA A 11 -5.90 2.56 -25.58
N VAL A 12 -6.37 1.45 -25.02
CA VAL A 12 -7.75 1.31 -24.52
C VAL A 12 -7.86 1.88 -23.09
N LEU A 13 -6.85 1.69 -22.25
CA LEU A 13 -6.81 2.22 -20.87
C LEU A 13 -6.41 3.71 -20.78
N ARG A 14 -5.62 4.22 -21.74
CA ARG A 14 -5.31 5.66 -21.88
C ARG A 14 -6.50 6.52 -22.32
N ARG A 15 -7.57 5.90 -22.83
CA ARG A 15 -8.79 6.62 -23.29
C ARG A 15 -9.77 6.95 -22.16
N GLN A 16 -9.51 6.54 -20.92
CA GLN A 16 -10.42 6.70 -19.77
C GLN A 16 -9.78 7.40 -18.55
N THR A 17 -8.60 7.98 -18.70
CA THR A 17 -7.95 8.72 -17.61
C THR A 17 -8.37 10.19 -17.64
N ASP A 18 -8.84 10.72 -16.50
CA ASP A 18 -9.11 12.14 -16.33
C ASP A 18 -7.84 12.94 -16.70
N PRO A 19 -7.88 13.80 -17.74
CA PRO A 19 -6.73 14.61 -18.15
C PRO A 19 -6.17 15.49 -17.02
N ARG A 20 -7.02 15.89 -16.06
CA ARG A 20 -6.59 16.66 -14.89
C ARG A 20 -5.74 15.83 -13.96
N LEU A 21 -6.14 14.59 -13.69
CA LEU A 21 -5.36 13.66 -12.87
C LEU A 21 -4.02 13.35 -13.53
N GLU A 22 -3.99 13.13 -14.85
CA GLU A 22 -2.73 12.86 -15.57
C GLU A 22 -1.79 14.06 -15.56
N TRP A 23 -2.33 15.28 -15.74
CA TRP A 23 -1.56 16.51 -15.61
C TRP A 23 -0.99 16.66 -14.19
N LEU A 24 -1.81 16.44 -13.16
CA LEU A 24 -1.40 16.54 -11.76
C LEU A 24 -0.27 15.55 -11.43
N CYS A 25 -0.42 14.28 -11.83
CA CYS A 25 0.60 13.26 -11.60
C CYS A 25 1.92 13.62 -12.32
N ALA A 26 1.84 14.09 -13.57
CA ALA A 26 3.01 14.54 -14.32
C ALA A 26 3.67 15.77 -13.68
N HIS A 27 2.88 16.68 -13.10
CA HIS A 27 3.38 17.85 -12.40
C HIS A 27 4.11 17.45 -11.11
N ILE A 28 3.49 16.62 -10.27
CA ILE A 28 4.09 16.10 -9.02
C ILE A 28 5.43 15.42 -9.29
N ALA A 29 5.47 14.52 -10.28
CA ALA A 29 6.68 13.77 -10.62
C ALA A 29 7.86 14.67 -11.02
N ARG A 30 7.59 15.86 -11.56
CA ARG A 30 8.61 16.81 -12.04
C ARG A 30 8.85 17.98 -11.09
N ASN A 31 8.02 18.15 -10.05
CA ASN A 31 8.07 19.32 -9.19
C ASN A 31 9.24 19.21 -8.21
N ARG A 32 10.34 19.88 -8.54
CA ARG A 32 11.55 19.92 -7.71
C ARG A 32 11.38 20.61 -6.36
N PHE A 33 10.30 21.35 -6.16
CA PHE A 33 9.99 22.06 -4.91
C PHE A 33 9.20 21.20 -3.93
N LEU A 34 8.61 20.10 -4.37
CA LEU A 34 8.04 19.13 -3.44
C LEU A 34 9.17 18.44 -2.67
N PRO A 35 9.12 18.44 -1.32
CA PRO A 35 10.20 17.89 -0.50
C PRO A 35 10.43 16.42 -0.83
N VAL A 36 11.69 16.01 -0.83
CA VAL A 36 12.10 14.61 -0.93
C VAL A 36 13.01 14.36 0.26
N PRO A 37 12.83 13.26 1.01
CA PRO A 37 13.70 12.97 2.13
C PRO A 37 15.16 12.77 1.66
N PRO A 38 16.15 13.16 2.48
CA PRO A 38 17.55 12.87 2.20
C PRO A 38 17.76 11.38 1.91
N GLN A 39 18.62 11.05 0.95
CA GLN A 39 18.80 9.68 0.48
C GLN A 39 19.23 8.74 1.62
N GLU A 40 20.01 9.23 2.58
CA GLU A 40 20.52 8.46 3.73
C GLU A 40 19.42 8.08 4.72
N ARG A 41 18.25 8.73 4.64
CA ARG A 41 17.08 8.48 5.51
C ARG A 41 15.98 7.68 4.82
N GLN A 42 16.18 7.28 3.55
CA GLN A 42 15.20 6.49 2.82
C GLN A 42 15.33 5.01 3.20
N PHE A 43 14.33 4.50 3.92
CA PHE A 43 14.20 3.09 4.30
C PHE A 43 13.00 2.41 3.63
N ILE A 44 12.37 3.11 2.68
CA ILE A 44 11.26 2.61 1.87
C ILE A 44 11.80 2.01 0.56
N GLY A 45 10.96 1.25 -0.16
CA GLY A 45 11.39 0.60 -1.41
C GLY A 45 11.99 1.56 -2.45
N ASP A 46 12.91 1.04 -3.26
CA ASP A 46 13.72 1.79 -4.22
C ASP A 46 12.93 2.57 -5.29
N GLY A 47 13.62 3.50 -5.95
CA GLY A 47 13.15 4.22 -7.13
C GLY A 47 12.87 5.71 -6.88
N ASP A 48 12.40 6.41 -7.90
CA ASP A 48 12.15 7.85 -7.80
C ASP A 48 10.95 8.13 -6.89
N PHE A 49 11.23 8.80 -5.76
CA PHE A 49 10.25 9.10 -4.73
C PHE A 49 8.98 9.79 -5.27
N ARG A 50 9.15 10.79 -6.15
CA ARG A 50 8.03 11.60 -6.67
C ARG A 50 7.29 10.87 -7.77
N ALA A 51 8.02 10.17 -8.66
CA ALA A 51 7.41 9.41 -9.75
C ALA A 51 6.55 8.27 -9.21
N ILE A 52 7.06 7.52 -8.23
CA ILE A 52 6.32 6.43 -7.57
C ILE A 52 5.13 6.99 -6.79
N GLY A 53 5.32 8.09 -6.03
CA GLY A 53 4.20 8.75 -5.35
C GLY A 53 3.09 9.17 -6.33
N ALA A 54 3.45 9.81 -7.45
CA ALA A 54 2.50 10.21 -8.47
C ALA A 54 1.80 9.01 -9.14
N GLU A 55 2.52 7.91 -9.36
CA GLU A 55 1.93 6.67 -9.87
C GLU A 55 0.89 6.11 -8.91
N PHE A 56 1.21 6.02 -7.62
CA PHE A 56 0.26 5.50 -6.64
C PHE A 56 -0.93 6.43 -6.42
N LEU A 57 -0.77 7.76 -6.48
CA LEU A 57 -1.91 8.68 -6.52
C LEU A 57 -2.87 8.34 -7.67
N ARG A 58 -2.33 8.09 -8.86
CA ARG A 58 -3.14 7.66 -10.01
C ARG A 58 -3.88 6.36 -9.69
N HIS A 59 -3.22 5.38 -9.06
CA HIS A 59 -3.84 4.12 -8.67
C HIS A 59 -4.93 4.31 -7.60
N PHE A 60 -4.70 5.14 -6.58
CA PHE A 60 -5.69 5.43 -5.54
C PHE A 60 -6.96 6.05 -6.12
N VAL A 61 -6.83 6.99 -7.06
CA VAL A 61 -7.98 7.62 -7.70
C VAL A 61 -8.67 6.68 -8.69
N ARG A 62 -7.92 6.05 -9.61
CA ARG A 62 -8.53 5.23 -10.67
C ARG A 62 -9.05 3.89 -10.20
N LEU A 63 -8.30 3.22 -9.33
CA LEU A 63 -8.59 1.87 -8.87
C LEU A 63 -9.34 1.91 -7.54
N GLY A 64 -8.90 2.76 -6.63
CA GLY A 64 -9.51 2.94 -5.32
C GLY A 64 -10.79 3.77 -5.34
N ALA A 65 -11.02 4.59 -6.37
CA ALA A 65 -12.03 5.66 -6.37
C ALA A 65 -11.89 6.61 -5.17
N LEU A 66 -10.65 6.90 -4.78
CA LEU A 66 -10.34 7.99 -3.87
C LEU A 66 -10.89 9.30 -4.46
N ARG A 67 -11.52 10.12 -3.62
CA ARG A 67 -12.03 11.45 -3.96
C ARG A 67 -11.36 12.54 -3.12
N PRO A 68 -11.32 13.80 -3.58
CA PRO A 68 -10.68 14.89 -2.82
C PRO A 68 -11.27 15.11 -1.42
N ASP A 69 -12.56 14.85 -1.23
CA ASP A 69 -13.29 15.02 0.03
C ASP A 69 -13.08 13.88 1.05
N HIS A 70 -12.44 12.78 0.62
CA HIS A 70 -12.24 11.60 1.47
C HIS A 70 -11.23 11.85 2.58
N ARG A 71 -11.58 11.43 3.80
CA ARG A 71 -10.61 11.34 4.90
C ARG A 71 -9.80 10.06 4.76
N VAL A 72 -8.47 10.21 4.74
CA VAL A 72 -7.53 9.13 4.43
C VAL A 72 -6.74 8.70 5.66
N LEU A 73 -6.60 7.38 5.85
CA LEU A 73 -5.64 6.76 6.76
C LEU A 73 -4.59 6.01 5.95
N GLU A 74 -3.31 6.32 6.08
CA GLU A 74 -2.22 5.47 5.59
C GLU A 74 -1.58 4.72 6.76
N ILE A 75 -1.64 3.40 6.74
CA ILE A 75 -0.90 2.53 7.66
C ILE A 75 0.40 2.13 6.94
N GLY A 76 1.53 2.30 7.63
CA GLY A 76 2.86 2.13 7.03
C GLY A 76 3.25 3.31 6.13
N CYS A 77 3.01 4.55 6.57
CA CYS A 77 3.27 5.75 5.74
C CYS A 77 4.76 6.04 5.50
N GLY A 78 5.64 5.35 6.22
CA GLY A 78 7.09 5.49 6.19
C GLY A 78 7.51 6.96 6.29
N ILE A 79 8.27 7.39 5.30
CA ILE A 79 8.77 8.76 5.17
C ILE A 79 7.95 9.58 4.14
N GLY A 80 6.65 9.27 3.98
CA GLY A 80 5.68 10.16 3.33
C GLY A 80 5.64 10.11 1.81
N ARG A 81 6.08 9.00 1.18
CA ARG A 81 6.08 8.85 -0.28
C ARG A 81 4.69 8.95 -0.90
N MET A 82 3.68 8.38 -0.23
CA MET A 82 2.27 8.47 -0.65
C MET A 82 1.59 9.72 -0.10
N ALA A 83 1.97 10.16 1.11
CA ALA A 83 1.45 11.40 1.70
C ALA A 83 1.69 12.62 0.79
N LEU A 84 2.91 12.77 0.26
CA LEU A 84 3.31 13.93 -0.53
C LEU A 84 2.42 14.20 -1.76
N PRO A 85 2.18 13.25 -2.69
CA PRO A 85 1.26 13.49 -3.80
C PRO A 85 -0.19 13.75 -3.34
N LEU A 86 -0.61 13.15 -2.22
CA LEU A 86 -1.95 13.36 -1.66
C LEU A 86 -2.15 14.81 -1.17
N THR A 87 -1.08 15.50 -0.73
CA THR A 87 -1.16 16.94 -0.38
C THR A 87 -1.60 17.83 -1.54
N GLN A 88 -1.47 17.34 -2.78
CA GLN A 88 -1.84 18.07 -4.00
C GLN A 88 -3.21 17.64 -4.55
N TYR A 89 -3.89 16.70 -3.88
CA TYR A 89 -5.14 16.11 -4.36
C TYR A 89 -6.28 16.18 -3.33
N LEU A 90 -5.99 15.99 -2.04
CA LEU A 90 -7.00 15.97 -0.98
C LEU A 90 -7.35 17.38 -0.52
N ASP A 91 -8.66 17.62 -0.35
CA ASP A 91 -9.23 18.79 0.34
C ASP A 91 -9.53 18.49 1.82
N SER A 92 -9.35 17.22 2.23
CA SER A 92 -9.74 16.69 3.54
C SER A 92 -8.52 16.33 4.42
N ALA A 93 -8.78 15.64 5.52
CA ALA A 93 -7.75 15.22 6.48
C ALA A 93 -7.06 13.91 6.06
N TYR A 94 -5.77 13.85 6.37
CA TYR A 94 -4.91 12.70 6.17
C TYR A 94 -4.22 12.36 7.49
N ASP A 95 -4.30 11.10 7.91
CA ASP A 95 -3.54 10.56 9.02
C ASP A 95 -2.59 9.47 8.49
N GLY A 96 -1.29 9.65 8.66
CA GLY A 96 -0.27 8.62 8.39
C GLY A 96 0.23 8.01 9.70
N ILE A 97 0.30 6.69 9.79
CA ILE A 97 0.85 5.98 10.95
C ILE A 97 1.94 5.01 10.52
N ASP A 98 3.05 4.99 11.26
CA ASP A 98 4.19 4.11 10.96
C ASP A 98 4.94 3.71 12.24
N ILE A 99 5.71 2.62 12.16
CA ILE A 99 6.50 2.10 13.27
C ILE A 99 7.92 2.69 13.32
N VAL A 100 8.38 3.33 12.22
CA VAL A 100 9.72 3.93 12.13
C VAL A 100 9.68 5.40 12.55
N PRO A 101 10.19 5.75 13.75
CA PRO A 101 10.01 7.09 14.33
C PRO A 101 10.68 8.21 13.51
N ASP A 102 11.81 7.91 12.86
CA ASP A 102 12.52 8.90 12.05
C ASP A 102 11.75 9.32 10.80
N GLY A 103 11.01 8.39 10.17
CA GLY A 103 10.12 8.71 9.05
C GLY A 103 8.98 9.62 9.48
N ILE A 104 8.35 9.30 10.62
CA ILE A 104 7.29 10.13 11.22
C ILE A 104 7.79 11.52 11.56
N ARG A 105 8.97 11.64 12.18
CA ARG A 105 9.58 12.93 12.52
C ARG A 105 9.82 13.78 11.28
N TRP A 106 10.41 13.19 10.23
CA TRP A 106 10.64 13.90 8.97
C TRP A 106 9.34 14.40 8.35
N CYS A 107 8.31 13.55 8.29
CA CYS A 107 6.99 13.93 7.76
C CYS A 107 6.36 15.07 8.56
N ALA A 108 6.39 14.99 9.89
CA ALA A 108 5.83 16.01 10.77
C ALA A 108 6.58 17.35 10.68
N GLU A 109 7.90 17.33 10.50
CA GLU A 109 8.73 18.53 10.36
C GLU A 109 8.64 19.15 8.95
N THR A 110 8.42 18.33 7.92
CA THR A 110 8.55 18.76 6.51
C THR A 110 7.20 18.98 5.82
N ILE A 111 6.21 18.12 6.10
CA ILE A 111 4.91 18.14 5.40
C ILE A 111 3.88 18.92 6.21
N THR A 112 3.70 18.58 7.49
CA THR A 112 2.63 19.17 8.33
C THR A 112 2.64 20.70 8.43
N PRO A 113 3.78 21.43 8.45
CA PRO A 113 3.76 22.89 8.54
C PRO A 113 3.11 23.57 7.34
N ALA A 114 3.27 22.99 6.14
CA ALA A 114 2.63 23.47 4.91
C ALA A 114 1.22 22.89 4.73
N TYR A 115 0.96 21.70 5.30
CA TYR A 115 -0.29 20.97 5.16
C TYR A 115 -0.84 20.53 6.54
N PRO A 116 -1.47 21.42 7.32
CA PRO A 116 -1.88 21.13 8.70
C PRO A 116 -2.94 20.02 8.86
N SER A 117 -3.63 19.66 7.77
CA SER A 117 -4.56 18.53 7.71
C SER A 117 -3.87 17.17 7.54
N PHE A 118 -2.54 17.15 7.28
CA PHE A 118 -1.72 15.95 7.18
C PHE A 118 -0.95 15.73 8.48
N ARG A 119 -1.36 14.70 9.22
CA ARG A 119 -0.84 14.38 10.56
C ARG A 119 -0.15 13.03 10.54
N PHE A 120 0.94 12.91 11.29
CA PHE A 120 1.78 11.72 11.32
C PHE A 120 1.91 11.20 12.74
N HIS A 121 1.71 9.89 12.90
CA HIS A 121 1.59 9.22 14.20
C HIS A 121 2.60 8.08 14.27
N HIS A 122 3.34 7.98 15.37
CA HIS A 122 4.23 6.84 15.61
C HIS A 122 3.49 5.74 16.37
N LEU A 123 3.64 4.49 15.92
CA LEU A 123 3.12 3.30 16.57
C LEU A 123 4.26 2.35 16.90
N ASP A 124 4.60 2.19 18.17
CA ASP A 124 5.77 1.42 18.60
C ASP A 124 5.55 -0.11 18.59
N VAL A 125 5.07 -0.64 17.46
CA VAL A 125 4.85 -2.08 17.24
C VAL A 125 6.15 -2.76 16.84
N ALA A 126 6.43 -3.90 17.46
CA ALA A 126 7.58 -4.75 17.14
C ALA A 126 7.46 -5.32 15.72
N ASN A 127 8.54 -5.22 14.95
CA ASN A 127 8.69 -5.90 13.67
C ASN A 127 10.16 -6.23 13.46
N GLY A 128 10.49 -7.48 13.13
CA GLY A 128 11.87 -7.95 13.10
C GLY A 128 12.79 -7.21 12.13
N LEU A 129 12.23 -6.57 11.09
CA LEU A 129 13.01 -5.80 10.11
C LEU A 129 12.98 -4.30 10.39
N TYR A 130 11.80 -3.73 10.63
CA TYR A 130 11.62 -2.28 10.65
C TYR A 130 11.61 -1.65 12.04
N ASN A 131 11.27 -2.41 13.09
CA ASN A 131 11.28 -1.94 14.48
C ASN A 131 11.57 -3.11 15.45
N PRO A 132 12.80 -3.64 15.45
CA PRO A 132 13.16 -4.83 16.22
C PRO A 132 13.05 -4.63 17.74
N ASP A 133 13.19 -3.38 18.20
CA ASP A 133 13.08 -2.99 19.61
C ASP A 133 11.68 -2.49 19.99
N GLY A 134 10.69 -2.66 19.11
CA GLY A 134 9.32 -2.24 19.34
C GLY A 134 8.70 -2.91 20.56
N ARG A 135 7.88 -2.16 21.30
CA ARG A 135 7.36 -2.59 22.61
C ARG A 135 5.95 -3.17 22.56
N LEU A 136 5.22 -2.88 21.50
CA LEU A 136 3.84 -3.31 21.30
C LEU A 136 3.78 -4.54 20.39
N ASP A 137 2.91 -5.49 20.70
CA ASP A 137 2.69 -6.67 19.88
C ASP A 137 1.73 -6.34 18.72
N GLY A 138 2.20 -6.51 17.48
CA GLY A 138 1.42 -6.24 16.26
C GLY A 138 0.20 -7.14 16.10
N GLY A 139 0.18 -8.33 16.71
CA GLY A 139 -0.96 -9.24 16.69
C GLY A 139 -2.12 -8.82 17.60
N THR A 140 -1.88 -7.91 18.55
CA THR A 140 -2.89 -7.51 19.56
C THR A 140 -3.12 -6.00 19.64
N THR A 141 -2.20 -5.19 19.13
CA THR A 141 -2.26 -3.72 19.20
C THR A 141 -3.41 -3.15 18.37
N ALA A 142 -4.14 -2.19 18.93
CA ALA A 142 -5.16 -1.43 18.21
C ALA A 142 -4.57 -0.16 17.59
N LEU A 143 -5.09 0.24 16.44
CA LEU A 143 -4.80 1.54 15.86
C LEU A 143 -5.42 2.64 16.74
N PRO A 144 -4.70 3.73 17.02
CA PRO A 144 -5.14 4.81 17.92
C PRO A 144 -6.17 5.76 17.26
N PHE A 145 -7.10 5.21 16.47
CA PHE A 145 -8.13 5.96 15.75
C PHE A 145 -9.53 5.47 16.10
N ALA A 146 -10.50 6.39 16.04
CA ALA A 146 -11.90 6.06 16.26
C ALA A 146 -12.46 5.14 15.15
N ALA A 147 -13.50 4.38 15.50
CA ALA A 147 -14.24 3.57 14.52
C ALA A 147 -15.01 4.46 13.53
N GLY A 148 -15.15 4.02 12.27
CA GLY A 148 -15.94 4.72 11.26
C GLY A 148 -15.45 6.12 10.90
N GLY A 149 -14.16 6.41 11.07
CA GLY A 149 -13.58 7.73 10.87
C GLY A 149 -13.14 8.01 9.43
N TYR A 150 -12.86 6.97 8.63
CA TYR A 150 -12.16 7.11 7.35
C TYR A 150 -12.98 6.62 6.16
N ASP A 151 -12.86 7.34 5.05
CA ASP A 151 -13.45 6.95 3.76
C ASP A 151 -12.50 6.03 2.99
N PHE A 152 -11.19 6.21 3.18
CA PHE A 152 -10.15 5.50 2.45
C PHE A 152 -8.98 5.12 3.35
N ALA A 153 -8.54 3.87 3.29
CA ALA A 153 -7.35 3.35 3.96
C ALA A 153 -6.30 2.88 2.94
N ILE A 154 -5.02 3.06 3.25
CA ILE A 154 -3.90 2.70 2.38
C ILE A 154 -2.92 1.81 3.16
N LEU A 155 -2.50 0.71 2.53
CA LEU A 155 -1.41 -0.16 2.97
C LEU A 155 -0.51 -0.47 1.78
N THR A 156 0.47 0.39 1.53
CA THR A 156 1.41 0.21 0.42
C THR A 156 2.60 -0.63 0.89
N SER A 157 2.68 -1.88 0.44
CA SER A 157 3.75 -2.82 0.78
C SER A 157 3.91 -3.04 2.29
N VAL A 158 2.81 -3.03 3.04
CA VAL A 158 2.83 -3.29 4.49
C VAL A 158 2.61 -4.76 4.77
N VAL A 159 1.56 -5.36 4.20
CA VAL A 159 1.21 -6.79 4.37
C VAL A 159 2.37 -7.70 3.95
N THR A 160 3.25 -7.22 3.06
CA THR A 160 4.47 -7.93 2.64
C THR A 160 5.50 -8.10 3.76
N HIS A 161 5.29 -7.51 4.92
CA HIS A 161 6.18 -7.62 6.09
C HIS A 161 5.45 -8.11 7.34
N LEU A 162 4.19 -8.52 7.20
CA LEU A 162 3.34 -8.96 8.31
C LEU A 162 3.11 -10.47 8.23
N ARG A 163 3.08 -11.12 9.39
CA ARG A 163 2.66 -12.50 9.57
C ARG A 163 1.15 -12.60 9.74
N ILE A 164 0.61 -13.82 9.64
CA ILE A 164 -0.85 -14.06 9.65
C ILE A 164 -1.56 -13.36 10.81
N ALA A 165 -1.01 -13.43 12.04
CA ALA A 165 -1.64 -12.83 13.22
C ALA A 165 -1.74 -11.29 13.12
N GLU A 166 -0.67 -10.64 12.65
CA GLU A 166 -0.62 -9.19 12.44
C GLU A 166 -1.56 -8.79 11.30
N THR A 167 -1.54 -9.52 10.18
CA THR A 167 -2.44 -9.29 9.05
C THR A 167 -3.91 -9.41 9.46
N ALA A 168 -4.26 -10.43 10.27
CA ALA A 168 -5.60 -10.59 10.82
C ALA A 168 -5.99 -9.41 11.73
N ARG A 169 -5.05 -8.93 12.57
CA ARG A 169 -5.26 -7.77 13.43
C ARG A 169 -5.53 -6.50 12.62
N TYR A 170 -4.70 -6.25 11.60
CA TYR A 170 -4.91 -5.11 10.71
C TYR A 170 -6.21 -5.22 9.91
N ALA A 171 -6.60 -6.41 9.44
CA ALA A 171 -7.89 -6.60 8.77
C ALA A 171 -9.07 -6.18 9.67
N ALA A 172 -9.05 -6.57 10.94
CA ALA A 172 -10.07 -6.17 11.92
C ALA A 172 -10.04 -4.66 12.19
N GLU A 173 -8.86 -4.07 12.35
CA GLU A 173 -8.71 -2.64 12.60
C GLU A 173 -9.12 -1.79 11.39
N ILE A 174 -8.77 -2.19 10.17
CA ILE A 174 -9.21 -1.54 8.92
C ILE A 174 -10.73 -1.57 8.83
N ALA A 175 -11.34 -2.73 9.06
CA ALA A 175 -12.79 -2.84 9.10
C ALA A 175 -13.40 -1.94 10.18
N ARG A 176 -12.78 -1.82 11.35
CA ARG A 176 -13.25 -0.95 12.44
C ARG A 176 -13.17 0.53 12.07
N VAL A 177 -12.05 1.00 11.53
CA VAL A 177 -11.80 2.44 11.29
C VAL A 177 -12.49 2.97 10.04
N LEU A 178 -12.80 2.11 9.06
CA LEU A 178 -13.51 2.52 7.86
C LEU A 178 -15.01 2.78 8.13
N LYS A 179 -15.54 3.82 7.49
CA LYS A 179 -16.98 4.04 7.34
C LYS A 179 -17.61 2.89 6.53
N PRO A 180 -18.92 2.61 6.68
CA PRO A 180 -19.66 1.79 5.71
C PRO A 180 -19.44 2.31 4.28
N GLY A 181 -19.18 1.42 3.33
CA GLY A 181 -18.83 1.78 1.95
C GLY A 181 -17.40 2.31 1.76
N GLY A 182 -16.64 2.54 2.85
CA GLY A 182 -15.24 2.94 2.81
C GLY A 182 -14.34 1.86 2.20
N ARG A 183 -13.21 2.28 1.63
CA ARG A 183 -12.33 1.41 0.85
C ARG A 183 -10.93 1.30 1.44
N CYS A 184 -10.30 0.15 1.25
CA CYS A 184 -8.91 -0.10 1.60
C CYS A 184 -8.14 -0.46 0.32
N PHE A 185 -7.06 0.27 0.04
CA PHE A 185 -6.14 -0.03 -1.04
C PHE A 185 -4.89 -0.69 -0.48
N LEU A 186 -4.51 -1.84 -1.04
CA LEU A 186 -3.33 -2.57 -0.62
C LEU A 186 -2.42 -2.86 -1.82
N SER A 187 -1.11 -2.80 -1.60
CA SER A 187 -0.13 -3.45 -2.47
C SER A 187 0.58 -4.59 -1.73
N LEU A 188 0.68 -5.76 -2.36
CA LEU A 188 1.17 -6.98 -1.73
C LEU A 188 1.60 -8.05 -2.75
N PHE A 189 1.96 -9.23 -2.25
CA PHE A 189 2.27 -10.42 -3.06
C PHE A 189 1.22 -11.51 -2.83
N LEU A 190 0.43 -11.81 -3.87
CA LEU A 190 -0.67 -12.79 -3.88
C LEU A 190 -0.31 -14.01 -4.72
N VAL A 191 -0.36 -15.18 -4.10
CA VAL A 191 -0.03 -16.46 -4.72
C VAL A 191 -1.32 -17.13 -5.21
N ASP A 192 -1.61 -16.95 -6.49
CA ASP A 192 -2.59 -17.75 -7.25
C ASP A 192 -1.87 -18.82 -8.10
N GLY A 193 -2.62 -19.56 -8.93
CA GLY A 193 -2.06 -20.60 -9.78
C GLY A 193 -0.96 -20.10 -10.74
N ARG A 194 -1.14 -18.92 -11.34
CA ARG A 194 -0.18 -18.37 -12.31
C ARG A 194 1.06 -17.78 -11.61
N ALA A 195 0.92 -17.27 -10.38
CA ALA A 195 2.06 -16.89 -9.56
C ALA A 195 2.90 -18.12 -9.19
N ARG A 196 2.27 -19.24 -8.83
CA ARG A 196 2.97 -20.51 -8.56
C ARG A 196 3.76 -21.01 -9.77
N GLU A 197 3.22 -20.89 -10.99
CA GLU A 197 3.97 -21.20 -12.21
C GLU A 197 5.22 -20.31 -12.38
N GLY A 198 5.10 -19.01 -12.10
CA GLY A 198 6.21 -18.06 -12.14
C GLY A 198 7.28 -18.35 -11.10
N MET A 199 6.87 -18.71 -9.89
CA MET A 199 7.75 -19.16 -8.82
C MET A 199 8.50 -20.44 -9.23
N ALA A 200 7.80 -21.45 -9.74
CA ALA A 200 8.40 -22.70 -10.21
C ALA A 200 9.41 -22.50 -11.36
N LYS A 201 9.19 -21.50 -12.22
CA LYS A 201 10.12 -21.09 -13.28
C LYS A 201 11.29 -20.23 -12.78
N GLY A 202 11.33 -19.88 -11.50
CA GLY A 202 12.38 -19.04 -10.91
C GLY A 202 12.37 -17.58 -11.36
N VAL A 203 11.24 -17.11 -11.94
CA VAL A 203 11.10 -15.72 -12.43
C VAL A 203 10.47 -14.78 -11.40
N ALA A 204 9.95 -15.31 -10.30
CA ALA A 204 9.38 -14.51 -9.22
C ALA A 204 10.43 -13.65 -8.50
N ARG A 205 10.13 -12.38 -8.23
CA ARG A 205 10.96 -11.43 -7.48
C ARG A 205 10.10 -10.65 -6.49
N PRO A 206 10.28 -10.77 -5.16
CA PRO A 206 11.21 -11.68 -4.48
C PRO A 206 10.96 -13.15 -4.83
N ALA A 207 11.98 -13.99 -4.63
CA ALA A 207 11.81 -15.42 -4.72
C ALA A 207 11.13 -15.90 -3.43
N PHE A 208 10.03 -16.65 -3.57
CA PHE A 208 9.36 -17.30 -2.47
C PHE A 208 9.53 -18.82 -2.64
N PRO A 209 10.27 -19.50 -1.74
CA PRO A 209 10.36 -20.96 -1.76
C PRO A 209 8.98 -21.57 -1.55
N ASP A 210 8.71 -22.67 -2.23
CA ASP A 210 7.47 -23.42 -2.01
C ASP A 210 7.47 -23.98 -0.58
N ALA A 211 6.40 -23.73 0.15
CA ALA A 211 6.26 -24.08 1.55
C ALA A 211 4.79 -24.40 1.85
N PRO A 212 4.51 -25.30 2.81
CA PRO A 212 3.15 -25.59 3.23
C PRO A 212 2.53 -24.39 3.96
N GLY A 213 1.22 -24.25 3.82
CA GLY A 213 0.45 -23.20 4.49
C GLY A 213 0.13 -22.00 3.61
N PRO A 214 -0.61 -21.02 4.14
CA PRO A 214 -1.13 -19.91 3.36
C PRO A 214 -0.19 -18.70 3.32
N GLU A 215 0.93 -18.70 4.05
CA GLU A 215 1.95 -17.65 4.00
C GLU A 215 3.28 -18.24 3.51
N LEU A 216 3.96 -17.53 2.62
CA LEU A 216 5.26 -17.90 2.06
C LEU A 216 6.27 -16.80 2.41
N LEU A 217 7.44 -17.21 2.89
CA LEU A 217 8.49 -16.31 3.35
C LEU A 217 9.64 -16.33 2.37
N ALA A 218 10.04 -15.17 1.87
CA ALA A 218 11.21 -15.08 0.98
C ALA A 218 12.50 -15.52 1.70
N ASP A 219 12.59 -15.25 3.01
CA ASP A 219 13.68 -15.67 3.87
C ASP A 219 13.13 -16.17 5.22
N PRO A 220 13.10 -17.49 5.48
CA PRO A 220 12.65 -18.03 6.77
C PRO A 220 13.49 -17.60 7.97
N ALA A 221 14.77 -17.22 7.79
CA ALA A 221 15.62 -16.71 8.86
C ALA A 221 15.29 -15.25 9.19
N ASN A 222 14.71 -14.51 8.24
CA ASN A 222 14.19 -13.15 8.41
C ASN A 222 12.70 -13.10 8.05
N PRO A 223 11.81 -13.64 8.90
CA PRO A 223 10.36 -13.75 8.70
C PRO A 223 9.61 -12.54 8.13
N ASN A 224 10.05 -11.32 8.45
CA ASN A 224 9.41 -10.07 8.02
C ASN A 224 10.09 -9.45 6.79
N ALA A 225 11.09 -10.10 6.18
CA ALA A 225 11.83 -9.56 5.04
C ALA A 225 10.96 -9.43 3.78
N ALA A 226 10.21 -10.49 3.47
CA ALA A 226 9.14 -10.45 2.49
C ALA A 226 8.19 -11.63 2.71
N VAL A 227 6.89 -11.36 2.69
CA VAL A 227 5.81 -12.32 2.88
C VAL A 227 4.86 -12.24 1.68
N ALA A 228 4.55 -13.39 1.10
CA ALA A 228 3.47 -13.57 0.14
C ALA A 228 2.38 -14.42 0.76
N TYR A 229 1.14 -14.24 0.33
CA TYR A 229 0.00 -15.00 0.83
C TYR A 229 -0.70 -15.75 -0.29
N ASP A 230 -1.19 -16.95 0.01
CA ASP A 230 -2.21 -17.60 -0.80
C ASP A 230 -3.41 -16.66 -0.96
N GLU A 231 -3.82 -16.46 -2.21
CA GLU A 231 -4.81 -15.44 -2.53
C GLU A 231 -6.17 -15.72 -1.91
N ALA A 232 -6.66 -16.96 -2.01
CA ALA A 232 -7.95 -17.34 -1.46
C ALA A 232 -7.97 -17.18 0.06
N PHE A 233 -6.92 -17.65 0.74
CA PHE A 233 -6.78 -17.47 2.18
C PHE A 233 -6.83 -16.00 2.61
N LEU A 234 -6.05 -15.12 1.95
CA LEU A 234 -6.01 -13.72 2.34
C LEU A 234 -7.36 -13.04 2.10
N LEU A 235 -8.01 -13.33 0.98
CA LEU A 235 -9.35 -12.81 0.69
C LEU A 235 -10.37 -13.27 1.73
N ASP A 236 -10.32 -14.55 2.16
CA ASP A 236 -11.20 -15.08 3.21
C ASP A 236 -10.93 -14.43 4.58
N LEU A 237 -9.66 -14.15 4.90
CA LEU A 237 -9.27 -13.44 6.13
C LEU A 237 -9.86 -12.03 6.19
N PHE A 238 -9.74 -11.25 5.12
CA PHE A 238 -10.40 -9.94 5.05
C PHE A 238 -11.92 -10.07 4.99
N ALA A 239 -12.42 -11.12 4.33
CA ALA A 239 -13.83 -11.39 4.23
C ALA A 239 -14.49 -11.64 5.59
N ALA A 240 -13.81 -12.33 6.50
CA ALA A 240 -14.29 -12.53 7.86
C ALA A 240 -14.54 -11.20 8.61
N GLN A 241 -13.87 -10.12 8.21
CA GLN A 241 -14.02 -8.77 8.79
C GLN A 241 -15.01 -7.87 8.03
N GLY A 242 -15.75 -8.41 7.05
CA GLY A 242 -16.72 -7.64 6.27
C GLY A 242 -16.10 -6.78 5.15
N LEU A 243 -14.83 -7.01 4.83
CA LEU A 243 -14.14 -6.38 3.69
C LEU A 243 -14.18 -7.34 2.50
N ARG A 244 -14.54 -6.86 1.29
CA ARG A 244 -14.57 -7.69 0.06
C ARG A 244 -13.94 -6.94 -1.10
N PRO A 245 -13.38 -7.63 -2.11
CA PRO A 245 -12.90 -6.97 -3.32
C PRO A 245 -13.96 -6.06 -3.95
N ALA A 246 -13.63 -4.77 -4.12
CA ALA A 246 -14.49 -3.79 -4.78
C ALA A 246 -14.43 -3.92 -6.32
N ARG A 247 -13.42 -4.65 -6.82
CA ARG A 247 -13.10 -4.85 -8.23
C ARG A 247 -12.12 -6.03 -8.39
N PRO A 248 -11.88 -6.52 -9.63
CA PRO A 248 -10.84 -7.52 -9.87
C PRO A 248 -9.46 -7.06 -9.39
N ILE A 249 -8.68 -8.02 -8.89
CA ILE A 249 -7.29 -7.81 -8.47
C ILE A 249 -6.45 -7.48 -9.70
N LEU A 250 -5.57 -6.48 -9.59
CA LEU A 250 -4.57 -6.22 -10.62
C LEU A 250 -3.29 -6.92 -10.21
N HIS A 251 -3.01 -8.07 -10.81
CA HIS A 251 -1.82 -8.83 -10.48
C HIS A 251 -0.55 -8.13 -10.96
N GLY A 252 0.50 -8.21 -10.15
CA GLY A 252 1.77 -7.57 -10.41
C GLY A 252 2.73 -8.40 -11.26
N HIS A 253 3.75 -7.75 -11.83
CA HIS A 253 4.78 -8.43 -12.61
C HIS A 253 5.82 -9.15 -11.74
N TRP A 254 5.75 -9.02 -10.41
CA TRP A 254 6.63 -9.72 -9.46
C TRP A 254 6.68 -11.23 -9.71
N SER A 255 5.57 -11.86 -10.13
CA SER A 255 5.48 -13.30 -10.38
C SER A 255 5.84 -13.69 -11.82
N GLY A 256 6.45 -12.81 -12.61
CA GLY A 256 6.80 -13.05 -14.01
C GLY A 256 5.72 -12.73 -15.04
N ARG A 257 4.67 -11.98 -14.66
CA ARG A 257 3.61 -11.50 -15.57
C ARG A 257 4.09 -10.23 -16.30
N ALA A 258 4.77 -10.40 -17.43
CA ALA A 258 5.40 -9.29 -18.15
C ALA A 258 4.41 -8.19 -18.64
N GLU A 259 3.12 -8.51 -18.73
CA GLU A 259 2.07 -7.58 -19.13
C GLU A 259 1.50 -6.74 -17.98
N ALA A 260 1.83 -7.05 -16.73
CA ALA A 260 1.29 -6.34 -15.57
C ALA A 260 1.83 -4.92 -15.46
N GLU A 261 0.96 -3.98 -15.09
CA GLU A 261 1.29 -2.55 -15.03
C GLU A 261 2.10 -2.16 -13.79
N ASN A 262 1.95 -2.89 -12.69
CA ASN A 262 2.61 -2.62 -11.42
C ASN A 262 3.48 -3.79 -10.98
N PHE A 263 4.48 -3.53 -10.12
CA PHE A 263 5.33 -4.58 -9.58
C PHE A 263 4.57 -5.54 -8.66
N GLN A 264 3.96 -5.00 -7.61
CA GLN A 264 3.14 -5.75 -6.65
C GLN A 264 1.70 -5.90 -7.14
N ASP A 265 0.98 -6.87 -6.59
CA ASP A 265 -0.47 -6.96 -6.80
C ASP A 265 -1.16 -5.78 -6.12
N LEU A 266 -2.21 -5.25 -6.76
CA LEU A 266 -3.04 -4.17 -6.23
C LEU A 266 -4.43 -4.72 -5.92
N LEU A 267 -4.79 -4.68 -4.64
CA LEU A 267 -6.07 -5.14 -4.12
C LEU A 267 -6.85 -3.94 -3.55
N VAL A 268 -8.10 -3.79 -3.99
CA VAL A 268 -9.03 -2.78 -3.44
C VAL A 268 -10.16 -3.50 -2.76
N LEU A 269 -10.25 -3.35 -1.45
CA LEU A 269 -11.33 -3.87 -0.62
C LEU A 269 -12.34 -2.77 -0.31
N GLN A 270 -13.61 -3.13 -0.14
CA GLN A 270 -14.67 -2.26 0.33
C GLN A 270 -15.34 -2.89 1.55
N LYS A 271 -15.60 -2.07 2.58
CA LYS A 271 -16.40 -2.45 3.73
C LYS A 271 -17.88 -2.47 3.31
N GLY A 272 -18.58 -3.55 3.64
CA GLY A 272 -20.02 -3.64 3.41
C GLY A 272 -20.79 -2.47 4.07
N ASP A 273 -21.93 -2.11 3.49
CA ASP A 273 -22.83 -1.15 4.11
C ASP A 273 -23.36 -1.71 5.44
N ALA A 274 -23.58 -0.83 6.43
CA ALA A 274 -24.25 -1.24 7.66
C ALA A 274 -25.66 -1.72 7.28
N ARG A 275 -25.98 -2.97 7.62
CA ARG A 275 -27.34 -3.50 7.52
C ARG A 275 -28.25 -2.84 8.55
#